data_AF-A0A6G3SUF3-F1
#
_entry.id   AF-A0A6G3SUF3-F1
#
_cell.length_a   1.000
_cell.length_b   1.000
_cell.length_c   1.000
_cell.angle_alpha   90.00
_cell.angle_beta   90.00
_cell.angle_gamma   90.00
#
_symmetry.space_group_name_H-M   'P 1'
#
loop_
_entity.id
_entity.type
_entity.pdbx_description
1 polymer ?
#
loop_
_entity_poly.entity_id
_entity_poly.type
_entity_poly.pdbx_seq_one_letter_code
_entity_poly.pdbx_strand_id
1 'polypeptide(L)'
;MNSPAIVSREEWLAARKELLAREKQFDRERDALSAQRRALPMVEITEPYVFDGPNGAVGLVDLFDGRSQLIVYHFMLAPDWDAGCTGCSLLADNIGHLAHLHAARTSFAAVSRAPLANITKFRERMGWDFPWFSSHGTSFNYDFHVTMDESVAPVLFNFRTKEELREAGIGSWALSGEQHGLSVFLREGDRVFHTYSTYSRGTDLLNGTFNYLDLTPLGRQEEAGIMNWVRHHDDYGDRAEEDGCGHCDA
;
A
#
# COMPACT_ATOMS: atom_id res chain seq x y z
N MET A 1 4.33 18.77 20.51
CA MET A 1 4.61 19.44 19.23
C MET A 1 4.60 20.95 19.46
N ASN A 2 5.55 21.70 18.90
CA ASN A 2 5.53 23.16 18.95
C ASN A 2 4.70 23.67 17.77
N SER A 3 3.74 24.56 18.02
CA SER A 3 2.96 25.20 16.97
C SER A 3 3.87 26.04 16.05
N PRO A 4 3.55 26.15 14.74
CA PRO A 4 4.27 27.05 13.83
C PRO A 4 4.23 28.51 14.31
N ALA A 5 5.20 29.30 13.87
CA ALA A 5 5.22 30.74 14.16
C ALA A 5 4.00 31.45 13.56
N ILE A 6 3.39 32.33 14.36
CA ILE A 6 2.30 33.22 13.92
C ILE A 6 2.93 34.46 13.29
N VAL A 7 2.68 34.70 12.00
CA VAL A 7 3.27 35.79 11.21
C VAL A 7 2.20 36.61 10.49
N SER A 8 2.61 37.74 9.89
CA SER A 8 1.70 38.53 9.05
C SER A 8 1.32 37.79 7.76
N ARG A 9 0.22 38.21 7.11
CA ARG A 9 -0.19 37.65 5.81
C ARG A 9 0.84 37.86 4.71
N GLU A 10 1.54 39.00 4.75
CA GLU A 10 2.59 39.34 3.77
C GLU A 10 3.79 38.41 3.91
N GLU A 11 4.28 38.23 5.14
CA GLU A 11 5.38 37.33 5.45
C GLU A 11 5.04 35.87 5.08
N TRP A 12 3.83 35.41 5.43
CA TRP A 12 3.33 34.11 5.01
C TRP A 12 3.31 33.95 3.49
N LEU A 13 2.85 34.97 2.75
CA LEU A 13 2.76 34.90 1.29
C LEU A 13 4.16 34.86 0.64
N ALA A 14 5.12 35.59 1.19
CA ALA A 14 6.51 35.53 0.75
C ALA A 14 7.07 34.10 0.92
N ALA A 15 6.98 33.54 2.13
CA ALA A 15 7.41 32.17 2.41
C ALA A 15 6.68 31.13 1.54
N ARG A 16 5.37 31.31 1.33
CA ARG A 16 4.56 30.39 0.51
C ARG A 16 5.00 30.37 -0.96
N LYS A 17 5.40 31.52 -1.51
CA LYS A 17 5.91 31.61 -2.90
C LYS A 17 7.24 30.88 -3.05
N GLU A 18 8.12 30.97 -2.06
CA GLU A 18 9.37 30.20 -2.04
C GLU A 18 9.11 28.70 -2.00
N LEU A 19 8.16 28.26 -1.14
CA LEU A 19 7.72 26.86 -1.10
C LEU A 19 7.12 26.40 -2.44
N LEU A 20 6.32 27.25 -3.09
CA LEU A 20 5.68 26.92 -4.37
C LEU A 20 6.70 26.58 -5.46
N ALA A 21 7.83 27.28 -5.49
CA ALA A 21 8.89 26.98 -6.45
C ALA A 21 9.45 25.56 -6.24
N ARG A 22 9.62 25.13 -4.98
CA ARG A 22 10.06 23.77 -4.65
C ARG A 22 9.00 22.72 -4.98
N GLU A 23 7.73 22.97 -4.68
CA GLU A 23 6.63 22.07 -5.05
C GLU A 23 6.55 21.87 -6.58
N LYS A 24 6.76 22.94 -7.36
CA LYS A 24 6.81 22.85 -8.83
C LYS A 24 8.02 22.12 -9.38
N GLN A 25 9.14 22.15 -8.67
CA GLN A 25 10.26 21.27 -9.00
C GLN A 25 9.91 19.81 -8.73
N PHE A 26 9.33 19.52 -7.56
CA PHE A 26 8.90 18.17 -7.20
C PHE A 26 7.86 17.59 -8.18
N ASP A 27 6.90 18.38 -8.66
CA ASP A 27 5.96 17.97 -9.70
C ASP A 27 6.70 17.38 -10.92
N ARG A 28 7.74 18.07 -11.40
CA ARG A 28 8.53 17.65 -12.56
C ARG A 28 9.35 16.40 -12.29
N GLU A 29 9.96 16.33 -11.11
CA GLU A 29 10.75 15.16 -10.67
C GLU A 29 9.87 13.91 -10.55
N ARG A 30 8.65 14.07 -9.99
CA ARG A 30 7.65 13.01 -9.91
C ARG A 30 7.23 12.53 -11.29
N ASP A 31 6.98 13.44 -12.23
CA ASP A 31 6.59 13.10 -13.60
C ASP A 31 7.73 12.35 -14.32
N ALA A 32 8.98 12.79 -14.15
CA ALA A 32 10.16 12.12 -14.68
C ALA A 32 10.34 10.70 -14.09
N LEU A 33 10.21 10.55 -12.77
CA LEU A 33 10.27 9.24 -12.11
C LEU A 33 9.16 8.30 -12.59
N SER A 34 7.95 8.84 -12.79
CA SER A 34 6.82 8.07 -13.33
C SER A 34 7.09 7.59 -14.76
N ALA A 35 7.76 8.40 -15.58
CA ALA A 35 8.19 7.98 -16.92
C ALA A 35 9.26 6.89 -16.87
N GLN A 36 10.23 6.98 -15.95
CA GLN A 36 11.26 5.95 -15.75
C GLN A 36 10.66 4.61 -15.32
N ARG A 37 9.67 4.61 -14.41
CA ARG A 37 8.94 3.39 -14.01
C ARG A 37 8.29 2.69 -15.19
N ARG A 38 7.66 3.46 -16.10
CA ARG A 38 7.04 2.90 -17.32
C ARG A 38 8.05 2.38 -18.35
N ALA A 39 9.31 2.80 -18.26
CA ALA A 39 10.37 2.41 -19.17
C ALA A 39 11.20 1.20 -18.67
N LEU A 40 10.88 0.65 -17.49
CA LEU A 40 11.57 -0.52 -16.97
C LEU A 40 11.39 -1.73 -17.90
N PRO A 41 12.42 -2.60 -18.03
CA PRO A 41 12.25 -3.88 -18.67
C PRO A 41 11.25 -4.74 -17.87
N MET A 42 10.60 -5.66 -18.55
CA MET A 42 9.57 -6.53 -17.96
C MET A 42 9.98 -8.00 -18.03
N VAL A 43 9.51 -8.79 -17.06
CA VAL A 43 9.79 -10.22 -16.95
C VAL A 43 8.51 -10.99 -17.25
N GLU A 44 8.57 -11.97 -18.15
CA GLU A 44 7.42 -12.82 -18.44
C GLU A 44 7.14 -13.76 -17.26
N ILE A 45 5.88 -13.82 -16.84
CA ILE A 45 5.41 -14.70 -15.79
C ILE A 45 4.84 -15.96 -16.44
N THR A 46 5.56 -17.07 -16.27
CA THR A 46 5.16 -18.38 -16.79
C THR A 46 4.58 -19.30 -15.72
N GLU A 47 4.75 -18.95 -14.44
CA GLU A 47 4.24 -19.74 -13.32
C GLU A 47 2.70 -19.69 -13.31
N PRO A 48 2.00 -20.83 -13.31
CA PRO A 48 0.54 -20.89 -13.39
C PRO A 48 -0.10 -20.65 -12.02
N TYR A 49 0.06 -19.45 -11.48
CA TYR A 49 -0.54 -19.07 -10.20
C TYR A 49 -2.06 -19.25 -10.21
N VAL A 50 -2.57 -19.86 -9.16
CA VAL A 50 -4.00 -20.04 -8.88
C VAL A 50 -4.35 -19.26 -7.62
N PHE A 51 -5.49 -18.59 -7.63
CA PHE A 51 -6.01 -17.85 -6.50
C PHE A 51 -7.42 -18.29 -6.19
N ASP A 52 -7.79 -18.33 -4.92
CA ASP A 52 -9.19 -18.48 -4.54
C ASP A 52 -9.87 -17.12 -4.59
N GLY A 53 -10.90 -17.01 -5.43
CA GLY A 53 -11.79 -15.85 -5.49
C GLY A 53 -13.21 -16.20 -5.01
N PRO A 54 -14.07 -15.19 -4.83
CA PRO A 54 -15.45 -15.40 -4.36
C PRO A 54 -16.30 -16.29 -5.28
N ASN A 55 -15.90 -16.42 -6.55
CA ASN A 55 -16.59 -17.24 -7.55
C ASN A 55 -15.84 -18.53 -7.89
N GLY A 56 -14.85 -18.92 -7.08
CA GLY A 56 -14.00 -20.09 -7.30
C GLY A 56 -12.56 -19.74 -7.64
N ALA A 57 -11.78 -20.77 -7.98
CA ALA A 57 -10.38 -20.65 -8.32
C ALA A 57 -10.19 -19.94 -9.68
N VAL A 58 -9.21 -19.03 -9.74
CA VAL A 58 -8.89 -18.22 -10.92
C VAL A 58 -7.38 -18.13 -11.13
N GLY A 59 -6.92 -17.93 -12.35
CA GLY A 59 -5.51 -17.71 -12.67
C GLY A 59 -5.11 -16.22 -12.63
N LEU A 60 -3.81 -15.92 -12.65
CA LEU A 60 -3.32 -14.53 -12.71
C LEU A 60 -3.89 -13.73 -13.90
N VAL A 61 -4.09 -14.38 -15.04
CA VAL A 61 -4.68 -13.76 -16.24
C VAL A 61 -6.12 -13.29 -15.99
N ASP A 62 -6.87 -14.00 -15.16
CA ASP A 62 -8.28 -13.68 -14.87
C ASP A 62 -8.40 -12.44 -14.00
N LEU A 63 -7.41 -12.16 -13.13
CA LEU A 63 -7.37 -10.94 -12.31
C LEU A 63 -7.30 -9.66 -13.17
N PHE A 64 -6.88 -9.76 -14.43
CA PHE A 64 -6.94 -8.63 -15.36
C PHE A 64 -8.38 -8.25 -15.73
N ASP A 65 -9.37 -9.12 -15.55
CA ASP A 65 -10.79 -8.84 -15.88
C ASP A 65 -10.94 -8.24 -17.30
N GLY A 66 -10.26 -8.88 -18.26
CA GLY A 66 -10.25 -8.49 -19.68
C GLY A 66 -9.45 -7.21 -20.02
N ARG A 67 -8.80 -6.56 -19.05
CA ARG A 67 -7.99 -5.35 -19.25
C ARG A 67 -6.53 -5.67 -19.55
N SER A 68 -5.78 -4.68 -20.03
CA SER A 68 -4.37 -4.86 -20.42
C SER A 68 -3.40 -4.67 -19.27
N GLN A 69 -3.80 -4.03 -18.18
CA GLN A 69 -2.94 -3.75 -17.03
C GLN A 69 -3.60 -4.26 -15.75
N LEU A 70 -2.77 -4.70 -14.80
CA LEU A 70 -3.20 -5.12 -13.48
C LEU A 70 -2.27 -4.52 -12.42
N ILE A 71 -2.86 -3.90 -11.41
CA ILE A 71 -2.18 -3.53 -10.17
C ILE A 71 -2.59 -4.53 -9.10
N VAL A 72 -1.61 -5.21 -8.51
CA VAL A 72 -1.80 -6.08 -7.35
C VAL A 72 -1.24 -5.37 -6.12
N TYR A 73 -2.10 -5.14 -5.13
CA TYR A 73 -1.67 -4.77 -3.79
C TYR A 73 -1.51 -6.03 -2.95
N HIS A 74 -0.29 -6.27 -2.45
CA HIS A 74 0.00 -7.37 -1.55
C HIS A 74 -0.38 -6.95 -0.13
N PHE A 75 -1.56 -7.38 0.31
CA PHE A 75 -2.10 -7.01 1.60
C PHE A 75 -1.63 -8.00 2.66
N MET A 76 -1.07 -7.51 3.76
CA MET A 76 -0.63 -8.35 4.89
C MET A 76 -1.82 -8.87 5.70
N LEU A 77 -2.23 -10.09 5.37
CA LEU A 77 -3.13 -10.91 6.17
C LEU A 77 -2.59 -12.34 6.10
N ALA A 78 -1.97 -12.79 7.19
CA ALA A 78 -1.36 -14.11 7.27
C ALA A 78 -2.42 -15.21 7.47
N PRO A 79 -2.11 -16.49 7.17
CA PRO A 79 -3.07 -17.60 7.26
C PRO A 79 -3.79 -17.77 8.60
N ASP A 80 -3.12 -17.44 9.69
CA ASP A 80 -3.59 -17.58 11.06
C ASP A 80 -4.19 -16.28 11.62
N TRP A 81 -4.32 -15.22 10.82
CA TRP A 81 -4.83 -13.93 11.26
C TRP A 81 -6.34 -13.80 11.04
N ASP A 82 -7.03 -13.28 12.05
CA ASP A 82 -8.44 -12.87 11.98
C ASP A 82 -8.64 -11.44 11.44
N ALA A 83 -7.59 -10.62 11.47
CA ALA A 83 -7.63 -9.22 11.05
C ALA A 83 -6.35 -8.81 10.34
N GLY A 84 -6.49 -7.90 9.36
CA GLY A 84 -5.38 -7.42 8.54
C GLY A 84 -4.42 -6.51 9.29
N CYS A 85 -3.20 -6.36 8.76
CA CYS A 85 -2.27 -5.33 9.22
C CYS A 85 -2.94 -3.95 9.23
N THR A 86 -2.80 -3.18 10.33
CA THR A 86 -3.40 -1.85 10.46
C THR A 86 -2.90 -0.88 9.39
N GLY A 87 -1.64 -1.00 8.97
CA GLY A 87 -1.09 -0.18 7.89
C GLY A 87 -1.60 -0.52 6.50
N CYS A 88 -1.78 -1.81 6.22
CA CYS A 88 -2.43 -2.23 4.98
C CYS A 88 -3.90 -1.79 4.96
N SER A 89 -4.56 -1.83 6.11
CA SER A 89 -5.96 -1.41 6.26
C SER A 89 -6.12 0.10 6.03
N LEU A 90 -5.23 0.92 6.61
CA LEU A 90 -5.18 2.36 6.33
C LEU A 90 -5.02 2.63 4.84
N LEU A 91 -4.10 1.93 4.16
CA LEU A 91 -3.94 2.10 2.71
C LEU A 91 -5.20 1.66 1.95
N ALA A 92 -5.78 0.52 2.33
CA ALA A 92 -6.98 -0.01 1.69
C ALA A 92 -8.20 0.91 1.81
N ASP A 93 -8.35 1.62 2.94
CA ASP A 93 -9.36 2.67 3.13
C ASP A 93 -9.24 3.84 2.13
N ASN A 94 -8.09 3.98 1.47
CA ASN A 94 -7.84 5.01 0.46
C ASN A 94 -8.01 4.50 -0.99
N ILE A 95 -8.36 3.22 -1.18
CA ILE A 95 -8.68 2.69 -2.51
C ILE A 95 -10.04 3.24 -2.93
N GLY A 96 -10.01 4.22 -3.83
CA GLY A 96 -11.23 4.84 -4.37
C GLY A 96 -11.92 3.97 -5.44
N HIS A 97 -12.98 4.54 -6.01
CA HIS A 97 -13.78 3.87 -7.02
C HIS A 97 -12.97 3.47 -8.27
N LEU A 98 -12.98 2.18 -8.63
CA LEU A 98 -12.11 1.61 -9.66
C LEU A 98 -12.45 2.00 -11.10
N ALA A 99 -13.61 2.60 -11.36
CA ALA A 99 -14.02 2.99 -12.72
C ALA A 99 -12.99 3.85 -13.48
N HIS A 100 -12.25 4.72 -12.79
CA HIS A 100 -11.22 5.53 -13.43
C HIS A 100 -10.01 4.70 -13.88
N LEU A 101 -9.62 3.68 -13.10
CA LEU A 101 -8.62 2.70 -13.54
C LEU A 101 -9.14 1.86 -14.70
N HIS A 102 -10.40 1.40 -14.60
CA HIS A 102 -11.02 0.60 -15.65
C HIS A 102 -11.09 1.34 -17.00
N ALA A 103 -11.45 2.63 -16.97
CA ALA A 103 -11.45 3.49 -18.15
C ALA A 103 -10.06 3.63 -18.78
N ALA A 104 -9.00 3.52 -17.98
CA ALA A 104 -7.61 3.47 -18.41
C ALA A 104 -7.09 2.05 -18.70
N ARG A 105 -7.99 1.06 -18.84
CA ARG A 105 -7.66 -0.36 -19.09
C ARG A 105 -6.75 -0.97 -18.02
N THR A 106 -6.99 -0.61 -16.77
CA THR A 106 -6.24 -1.11 -15.61
C THR A 106 -7.19 -1.72 -14.60
N SER A 107 -6.95 -2.95 -14.21
CA SER A 107 -7.62 -3.63 -13.09
C SER A 107 -6.83 -3.46 -11.81
N PHE A 108 -7.51 -3.56 -10.68
CA PHE A 108 -6.91 -3.57 -9.36
C PHE A 108 -7.37 -4.83 -8.61
N ALA A 109 -6.44 -5.47 -7.90
CA ALA A 109 -6.74 -6.56 -6.99
C ALA A 109 -5.88 -6.45 -5.74
N ALA A 110 -6.45 -6.76 -4.58
CA ALA A 110 -5.69 -7.13 -3.40
C ALA A 110 -5.42 -8.64 -3.39
N VAL A 111 -4.27 -9.05 -2.89
CA VAL A 111 -3.92 -10.46 -2.69
C VAL A 111 -3.33 -10.66 -1.30
N SER A 112 -3.74 -11.73 -0.61
CA SER A 112 -3.19 -12.13 0.68
C SER A 112 -3.02 -13.65 0.76
N ARG A 113 -2.09 -14.12 1.60
CA ARG A 113 -1.87 -15.57 1.81
C ARG A 113 -2.90 -16.21 2.74
N ALA A 114 -3.75 -15.41 3.39
CA ALA A 114 -4.83 -15.93 4.21
C ALA A 114 -5.87 -16.71 3.39
N PRO A 115 -6.48 -17.77 3.96
CA PRO A 115 -7.61 -18.43 3.34
C PRO A 115 -8.72 -17.45 2.97
N LEU A 116 -9.42 -17.72 1.86
CA LEU A 116 -10.48 -16.84 1.35
C LEU A 116 -11.54 -16.51 2.41
N ALA A 117 -11.90 -17.46 3.28
CA ALA A 117 -12.87 -17.24 4.35
C ALA A 117 -12.46 -16.11 5.32
N ASN A 118 -11.18 -16.03 5.68
CA ASN A 118 -10.64 -14.97 6.55
C ASN A 118 -10.64 -13.63 5.82
N ILE A 119 -10.23 -13.62 4.55
CA ILE A 119 -10.27 -12.44 3.68
C ILE A 119 -11.70 -11.91 3.60
N THR A 120 -12.68 -12.76 3.29
CA THR A 120 -14.09 -12.37 3.15
C THR A 120 -14.62 -11.75 4.45
N LYS A 121 -14.42 -12.43 5.60
CA LYS A 121 -14.84 -11.93 6.91
C LYS A 121 -14.25 -10.55 7.22
N PHE A 122 -12.95 -10.35 6.97
CA PHE A 122 -12.30 -9.09 7.26
C PHE A 122 -12.69 -7.99 6.27
N ARG A 123 -12.80 -8.30 4.97
CA ARG A 123 -13.29 -7.38 3.94
C ARG A 123 -14.71 -6.89 4.24
N GLU A 124 -15.60 -7.79 4.69
CA GLU A 124 -16.96 -7.45 5.11
C GLU A 124 -16.96 -6.53 6.34
N ARG A 125 -16.15 -6.83 7.36
CA ARG A 125 -15.99 -5.97 8.54
C ARG A 125 -15.56 -4.55 8.16
N MET A 126 -14.61 -4.43 7.24
CA MET A 126 -14.07 -3.14 6.79
C MET A 126 -14.94 -2.44 5.71
N GLY A 127 -16.02 -3.08 5.25
CA GLY A 127 -16.92 -2.49 4.24
C GLY A 127 -16.28 -2.25 2.87
N TRP A 128 -15.18 -2.91 2.55
CA TRP A 128 -14.48 -2.74 1.27
C TRP A 128 -15.14 -3.54 0.13
N ASP A 129 -15.14 -2.97 -1.06
CA ASP A 129 -15.75 -3.56 -2.24
C ASP A 129 -14.76 -4.00 -3.33
N PHE A 130 -13.48 -3.61 -3.23
CA PHE A 130 -12.46 -3.97 -4.22
C PHE A 130 -12.24 -5.50 -4.30
N PRO A 131 -11.79 -6.02 -5.47
CA PRO A 131 -11.46 -7.44 -5.63
C PRO A 131 -10.31 -7.85 -4.71
N TRP A 132 -10.50 -8.91 -3.93
CA TRP A 132 -9.48 -9.46 -3.04
C TRP A 132 -9.46 -10.99 -3.15
N PHE A 133 -8.29 -11.54 -3.45
CA PHE A 133 -8.08 -12.95 -3.70
C PHE A 133 -7.10 -13.57 -2.69
N SER A 134 -7.27 -14.86 -2.43
CA SER A 134 -6.37 -15.66 -1.61
C SER A 134 -5.31 -16.33 -2.49
N SER A 135 -4.04 -16.13 -2.17
CA SER A 135 -2.91 -16.91 -2.72
C SER A 135 -2.54 -18.11 -1.84
N HIS A 136 -3.40 -18.45 -0.86
CA HIS A 136 -3.14 -19.53 0.10
C HIS A 136 -2.75 -20.83 -0.59
N GLY A 137 -1.67 -21.46 -0.12
CA GLY A 137 -1.16 -22.70 -0.70
C GLY A 137 -0.39 -22.55 -2.01
N THR A 138 -0.12 -21.33 -2.49
CA THR A 138 0.70 -21.07 -3.69
C THR A 138 2.01 -20.35 -3.37
N SER A 139 2.93 -20.30 -4.34
CA SER A 139 4.21 -19.60 -4.20
C SER A 139 4.13 -18.09 -4.44
N PHE A 140 2.99 -17.55 -4.91
CA PHE A 140 2.88 -16.18 -5.42
C PHE A 140 3.50 -15.13 -4.48
N ASN A 141 3.16 -15.14 -3.19
CA ASN A 141 3.70 -14.16 -2.26
C ASN A 141 5.21 -14.30 -2.02
N TYR A 142 5.75 -15.53 -2.08
CA TYR A 142 7.19 -15.76 -1.97
C TYR A 142 7.93 -15.23 -3.20
N ASP A 143 7.40 -15.51 -4.39
CA ASP A 143 7.99 -15.10 -5.68
C ASP A 143 7.98 -13.57 -5.86
N PHE A 144 7.02 -12.89 -5.25
CA PHE A 144 6.95 -11.41 -5.19
C PHE A 144 7.52 -10.82 -3.90
N HIS A 145 8.26 -11.61 -3.11
CA HIS A 145 9.05 -11.12 -1.97
C HIS A 145 8.21 -10.38 -0.91
N VAL A 146 6.98 -10.85 -0.69
CA VAL A 146 6.03 -10.33 0.29
C VAL A 146 5.66 -11.35 1.37
N THR A 147 6.27 -12.54 1.36
CA THR A 147 6.28 -13.48 2.50
C THR A 147 7.71 -13.96 2.74
N MET A 148 8.19 -13.79 3.97
CA MET A 148 9.54 -14.17 4.39
C MET A 148 9.46 -15.41 5.29
N ASP A 149 9.82 -16.55 4.70
CA ASP A 149 9.99 -17.83 5.39
C ASP A 149 11.20 -18.54 4.78
N GLU A 150 12.32 -18.54 5.51
CA GLU A 150 13.58 -19.14 5.04
C GLU A 150 13.50 -20.65 4.87
N SER A 151 12.48 -21.31 5.42
CA SER A 151 12.25 -22.74 5.15
C SER A 151 11.67 -23.00 3.76
N VAL A 152 11.12 -21.96 3.11
CA VAL A 152 10.49 -22.02 1.78
C VAL A 152 11.36 -21.34 0.73
N ALA A 153 11.80 -20.10 0.97
CA ALA A 153 12.59 -19.31 0.03
C ALA A 153 13.58 -18.38 0.78
N PRO A 154 14.74 -18.03 0.18
CA PRO A 154 15.66 -17.06 0.78
C PRO A 154 14.97 -15.72 1.06
N VAL A 155 15.32 -15.08 2.18
CA VAL A 155 14.84 -13.73 2.48
C VAL A 155 15.37 -12.75 1.44
N LEU A 156 14.44 -12.20 0.67
CA LEU A 156 14.64 -11.10 -0.24
C LEU A 156 13.47 -10.15 0.01
N PHE A 157 13.74 -8.91 0.39
CA PHE A 157 12.69 -7.90 0.57
C PHE A 157 13.17 -6.56 0.05
N ASN A 158 12.32 -5.88 -0.72
CA ASN A 158 12.67 -4.60 -1.34
C ASN A 158 14.01 -4.65 -2.10
N PHE A 159 14.19 -5.73 -2.88
CA PHE A 159 15.39 -6.02 -3.68
C PHE A 159 16.69 -6.14 -2.88
N ARG A 160 16.60 -6.50 -1.59
CA ARG A 160 17.76 -6.71 -0.70
C ARG A 160 17.74 -8.07 -0.05
N THR A 161 18.89 -8.73 -0.04
CA THR A 161 19.09 -9.98 0.70
C THR A 161 19.01 -9.74 2.20
N LYS A 162 18.91 -10.84 2.96
CA LYS A 162 18.96 -10.81 4.42
C LYS A 162 20.19 -10.08 4.97
N GLU A 163 21.34 -10.31 4.37
CA GLU A 163 22.62 -9.69 4.75
C GLU A 163 22.57 -8.19 4.48
N GLU A 164 22.14 -7.78 3.28
CA GLU A 164 22.01 -6.37 2.91
C GLU A 164 20.99 -5.62 3.80
N LEU A 165 19.90 -6.28 4.19
CA LEU A 165 18.91 -5.71 5.13
C LEU A 165 19.53 -5.46 6.51
N ARG A 166 20.33 -6.41 7.02
CA ARG A 166 21.05 -6.25 8.29
C ARG A 166 22.10 -5.15 8.23
N GLU A 167 22.88 -5.09 7.15
CA GLU A 167 23.87 -4.04 6.92
C GLU A 167 23.24 -2.66 6.82
N ALA A 168 22.06 -2.56 6.19
CA ALA A 168 21.28 -1.33 6.12
C ALA A 168 20.57 -0.95 7.44
N GLY A 169 20.72 -1.76 8.50
CA GLY A 169 20.07 -1.52 9.79
C GLY A 169 18.54 -1.66 9.75
N ILE A 170 18.00 -2.38 8.76
CA ILE A 170 16.56 -2.65 8.69
C ILE A 170 16.21 -3.68 9.77
N GLY A 171 15.16 -3.37 10.54
CA GLY A 171 14.75 -4.17 11.69
C GLY A 171 14.32 -5.59 11.32
N SER A 172 14.29 -6.47 12.32
CA SER A 172 13.91 -7.88 12.18
C SER A 172 12.50 -8.09 11.62
N TRP A 173 11.64 -7.06 11.66
CA TRP A 173 10.32 -7.07 11.05
C TRP A 173 10.36 -7.37 9.55
N ALA A 174 11.45 -7.07 8.84
CA ALA A 174 11.59 -7.35 7.41
C ALA A 174 12.11 -8.77 7.10
N LEU A 175 12.45 -9.55 8.13
CA LEU A 175 13.15 -10.84 7.97
C LEU A 175 12.23 -12.05 8.11
N SER A 176 10.97 -11.86 8.47
CA SER A 176 10.01 -12.96 8.67
C SER A 176 8.57 -12.48 8.51
N GLY A 177 7.69 -13.39 8.10
CA GLY A 177 6.26 -13.17 8.01
C GLY A 177 5.83 -12.42 6.74
N GLU A 178 4.60 -11.95 6.74
CA GLU A 178 4.04 -11.18 5.63
C GLU A 178 4.62 -9.77 5.58
N GLN A 179 4.81 -9.26 4.37
CA GLN A 179 5.09 -7.86 4.10
C GLN A 179 4.08 -7.32 3.11
N HIS A 180 3.96 -6.00 3.04
CA HIS A 180 3.14 -5.36 2.03
C HIS A 180 3.99 -4.91 0.85
N GLY A 181 3.32 -4.77 -0.28
CA GLY A 181 3.93 -4.27 -1.50
C GLY A 181 2.90 -4.04 -2.57
N LEU A 182 3.40 -3.62 -3.73
CA LEU A 182 2.60 -3.45 -4.91
C LEU A 182 3.37 -4.02 -6.09
N SER A 183 2.68 -4.79 -6.93
CA SER A 183 3.18 -5.26 -8.22
C SER A 183 2.29 -4.74 -9.34
N VAL A 184 2.90 -4.42 -10.48
CA VAL A 184 2.20 -4.03 -11.71
C VAL A 184 2.52 -5.04 -12.79
N PHE A 185 1.48 -5.42 -13.52
CA PHE A 185 1.55 -6.38 -14.61
C PHE A 185 0.95 -5.81 -15.88
N LEU A 186 1.50 -6.25 -17.00
CA LEU A 186 1.01 -6.00 -18.35
C LEU A 186 0.58 -7.33 -18.98
N ARG A 187 -0.53 -7.33 -19.71
CA ARG A 187 -1.02 -8.48 -20.47
C ARG A 187 -0.94 -8.21 -21.97
N GLU A 188 -0.35 -9.15 -22.69
CA GLU A 188 -0.35 -9.19 -24.17
C GLU A 188 -0.89 -10.54 -24.65
N GLY A 189 -2.15 -10.58 -25.11
CA GLY A 189 -2.81 -11.85 -25.40
C GLY A 189 -2.96 -12.67 -24.11
N ASP A 190 -2.43 -13.89 -24.08
CA ASP A 190 -2.42 -14.75 -22.88
C ASP A 190 -1.11 -14.67 -22.09
N ARG A 191 -0.16 -13.83 -22.52
CA ARG A 191 1.12 -13.64 -21.84
C ARG A 191 1.00 -12.54 -20.80
N VAL A 192 1.59 -12.76 -19.63
CA VAL A 192 1.63 -11.81 -18.53
C VAL A 192 3.07 -11.42 -18.26
N PHE A 193 3.30 -10.14 -18.04
CA PHE A 193 4.62 -9.61 -17.71
C PHE A 193 4.55 -8.81 -16.42
N HIS A 194 5.47 -9.08 -15.52
CA HIS A 194 5.74 -8.22 -14.37
C HIS A 194 6.59 -7.04 -14.80
N THR A 195 6.15 -5.82 -14.52
CA THR A 195 6.79 -4.58 -14.99
C THR A 195 7.40 -3.74 -13.87
N TYR A 196 6.81 -3.79 -12.68
CA TYR A 196 7.23 -2.97 -11.55
C TYR A 196 6.78 -3.56 -10.22
N SER A 197 7.64 -3.46 -9.20
CA SER A 197 7.22 -3.64 -7.81
C SER A 197 7.78 -2.56 -6.90
N THR A 198 7.06 -2.29 -5.82
CA THR A 198 7.51 -1.41 -4.76
C THR A 198 7.00 -1.87 -3.41
N TYR A 199 7.74 -1.56 -2.35
CA TYR A 199 7.51 -2.09 -1.00
C TYR A 199 7.73 -0.99 0.03
N SER A 200 7.37 -1.25 1.29
CA SER A 200 7.59 -0.30 2.39
C SER A 200 7.01 1.08 2.03
N ARG A 201 7.76 2.17 2.24
CA ARG A 201 7.34 3.55 1.90
C ARG A 201 7.08 3.80 0.42
N GLY A 202 7.48 2.89 -0.46
CA GLY A 202 7.15 2.97 -1.88
C GLY A 202 5.65 2.97 -2.16
N THR A 203 4.84 2.44 -1.24
CA THR A 203 3.37 2.45 -1.33
C THR A 203 2.72 3.71 -0.74
N ASP A 204 3.48 4.62 -0.10
CA ASP A 204 2.93 5.85 0.52
C ASP A 204 2.12 6.68 -0.48
N LEU A 205 2.48 6.65 -1.77
CA LEU A 205 1.79 7.39 -2.83
C LEU A 205 0.32 6.98 -3.01
N LEU A 206 -0.06 5.78 -2.53
CA LEU A 206 -1.44 5.29 -2.54
C LEU A 206 -2.23 5.70 -1.29
N ASN A 207 -1.55 6.22 -0.27
CA ASN A 207 -2.18 6.58 0.99
C ASN A 207 -2.61 8.06 0.97
N GLY A 208 -3.86 8.29 0.58
CA GLY A 208 -4.47 9.63 0.58
C GLY A 208 -4.46 10.29 1.96
N THR A 209 -4.66 9.53 3.03
CA THR A 209 -4.66 10.04 4.41
C THR A 209 -3.31 10.65 4.78
N PHE A 210 -2.20 9.99 4.43
CA PHE A 210 -0.86 10.55 4.62
C PHE A 210 -0.63 11.80 3.78
N ASN A 211 -1.10 11.82 2.53
CA ASN A 211 -1.01 13.02 1.70
C ASN A 211 -1.79 14.20 2.30
N TYR A 212 -2.96 13.96 2.91
CA TYR A 212 -3.69 15.01 3.63
C TYR A 212 -2.95 15.48 4.88
N LEU A 213 -2.43 14.57 5.68
CA LEU A 213 -1.69 14.89 6.91
C LEU A 213 -0.41 15.68 6.61
N ASP A 214 0.31 15.36 5.53
CA ASP A 214 1.52 16.07 5.10
C ASP A 214 1.25 17.54 4.70
N LEU A 215 0.00 17.89 4.39
CA LEU A 215 -0.41 19.28 4.15
C LEU A 215 -0.71 20.04 5.45
N THR A 216 -0.86 19.33 6.57
CA THR A 216 -1.19 19.94 7.86
C THR A 216 0.07 20.36 8.61
N PRO A 217 0.00 21.40 9.46
CA PRO A 217 1.17 21.84 10.22
C PRO A 217 1.73 20.83 11.23
N LEU A 218 0.92 19.83 11.63
CA LEU A 218 1.33 18.78 12.57
C LEU A 218 1.81 17.51 11.85
N GLY A 219 1.74 17.47 10.52
CA GLY A 219 2.16 16.32 9.73
C GLY A 219 1.45 15.03 10.15
N ARG A 220 2.17 13.91 10.01
CA ARG A 220 1.66 12.56 10.31
C ARG A 220 1.67 12.18 11.80
N GLN A 221 2.19 13.03 12.69
CA GLN A 221 2.23 12.79 14.14
C GLN A 221 2.92 11.45 14.51
N GLU A 222 4.11 11.22 13.94
CA GLU A 222 4.87 9.96 14.03
C GLU A 222 6.00 10.00 15.09
N GLU A 223 5.96 10.93 16.05
CA GLU A 223 7.02 11.09 17.06
C GLU A 223 7.22 9.83 17.92
N ALA A 224 6.14 9.08 18.15
CA ALA A 224 6.16 7.81 18.89
C ALA A 224 6.41 6.59 17.98
N GLY A 225 6.80 6.81 16.71
CA GLY A 225 7.05 5.78 15.71
C GLY A 225 6.04 5.81 14.56
N ILE A 226 6.53 5.44 13.37
CA ILE A 226 5.73 5.29 12.15
C ILE A 226 4.61 4.27 12.41
N MET A 227 3.39 4.60 12.02
CA MET A 227 2.17 3.79 12.22
C MET A 227 1.69 3.58 13.66
N ASN A 228 2.38 4.10 14.69
CA ASN A 228 2.03 3.77 16.09
C ASN A 228 0.62 4.22 16.49
N TRP A 229 0.12 5.31 15.90
CA TRP A 229 -1.23 5.80 16.17
C TRP A 229 -2.32 5.11 15.33
N VAL A 230 -1.95 4.35 14.30
CA VAL A 230 -2.88 3.79 13.32
C VAL A 230 -3.61 2.57 13.91
N ARG A 231 -4.92 2.53 13.70
CA ARG A 231 -5.83 1.44 14.06
C ARG A 231 -6.65 1.05 12.82
N HIS A 232 -7.40 -0.05 12.90
CA HIS A 232 -8.50 -0.26 11.96
C HIS A 232 -9.50 0.89 12.10
N HIS A 233 -10.16 1.31 11.01
CA HIS A 233 -11.01 2.50 11.04
C HIS A 233 -12.19 2.40 12.01
N ASP A 234 -12.55 1.18 12.43
CA ASP A 234 -13.60 0.88 13.41
C ASP A 234 -13.07 0.72 14.85
N ASP A 235 -11.77 0.94 15.10
CA ASP A 235 -11.08 0.66 16.37
C ASP A 235 -10.26 1.84 16.92
N TYR A 236 -10.60 3.07 16.53
CA TYR A 236 -9.97 4.28 17.09
C TYR A 236 -10.56 4.70 18.45
N GLY A 237 -11.70 4.13 18.86
CA GLY A 237 -12.46 4.54 20.05
C GLY A 237 -12.96 5.98 20.01
N ASP A 238 -13.56 6.45 21.10
CA ASP A 238 -13.94 7.85 21.30
C ASP A 238 -12.71 8.67 21.71
N ARG A 239 -11.79 8.90 20.79
CA ARG A 239 -10.61 9.75 21.01
C ARG A 239 -10.96 11.26 21.16
N ALA A 240 -12.24 11.60 21.25
CA ALA A 240 -12.77 12.96 21.33
C ALA A 240 -12.82 13.53 22.76
N GLU A 241 -12.62 12.73 23.80
CA GLU A 241 -12.82 13.20 25.20
C GLU A 241 -11.54 13.47 26.00
N GLU A 242 -10.35 13.07 25.53
CA GLU A 242 -9.11 13.27 26.33
C GLU A 242 -8.50 14.67 26.21
N ASP A 243 -8.91 15.49 25.25
CA ASP A 243 -8.56 16.91 25.16
C ASP A 243 -9.82 17.78 25.25
N GLY A 244 -10.23 18.05 26.49
CA GLY A 244 -11.46 18.74 26.84
C GLY A 244 -11.68 20.06 26.08
N CYS A 245 -12.73 20.10 25.25
CA CYS A 245 -13.41 21.34 24.92
C CYS A 245 -14.33 21.70 26.10
N GLY A 246 -13.72 22.18 27.19
CA GLY A 246 -14.46 22.92 28.20
C GLY A 246 -14.82 24.28 27.62
N HIS A 247 -16.04 24.42 27.09
CA HIS A 247 -16.96 25.56 27.20
C HIS A 247 -17.99 25.51 26.07
N CYS A 248 -19.11 24.86 26.36
CA CYS A 248 -20.41 25.26 25.81
C CYS A 248 -21.37 25.34 27.01
N ASP A 249 -21.31 26.46 27.73
CA ASP A 249 -22.38 26.87 28.63
C ASP A 249 -22.99 28.18 28.11
N ALA A 250 -24.32 28.10 27.94
CA ALA A 250 -25.34 29.14 27.67
C ALA A 250 -25.40 29.78 26.27
#